data_AF-A0A753EA37-F1
#
_entry.id   AF-A0A753EA37-F1
#
_cell.length_a   1.000
_cell.length_b   1.000
_cell.length_c   1.000
_cell.angle_alpha   90.00
_cell.angle_beta   90.00
_cell.angle_gamma   90.00
#
_symmetry.space_group_name_H-M   'P 1'
#
loop_
_entity.id
_entity.type
_entity.pdbx_description
1 polymer ?
#
loop_
_entity_poly.entity_id
_entity_poly.type
_entity_poly.pdbx_seq_one_letter_code
_entity_poly.pdbx_strand_id
1 'polypeptide(L)'
;MKKPVCMFCGAPATLLCDGIIGWDADEDEHGHMTKCRAMFTCDAPVCRNCATWHGNIFFDGKIRMMDTRDLCPLCQKLHEAGESIRVAEHRKNS
;
A
#
# COMPACT_ATOMS: atom_id res chain seq x y z
N MET A 1 9.12 13.60 -21.76
CA MET A 1 8.85 12.48 -20.83
C MET A 1 7.85 11.54 -21.47
N LYS A 2 8.13 10.24 -21.55
CA LYS A 2 7.11 9.26 -21.93
C LYS A 2 6.05 9.25 -20.82
N LYS A 3 4.77 9.34 -21.17
CA LYS A 3 3.69 9.20 -20.19
C LYS A 3 3.79 7.80 -19.57
N PRO A 4 3.70 7.65 -18.25
CA PRO A 4 3.69 6.33 -17.64
C PRO A 4 2.51 5.54 -18.18
N VAL A 5 2.73 4.25 -18.43
CA VAL A 5 1.69 3.31 -18.85
C VAL A 5 1.30 2.46 -17.64
N CYS A 6 0.04 2.05 -17.59
CA CYS A 6 -0.48 1.19 -16.56
C CYS A 6 0.23 -0.17 -16.65
N MET A 7 0.84 -0.60 -15.54
CA MET A 7 1.56 -1.88 -15.48
C MET A 7 0.66 -3.11 -15.73
N PHE A 8 -0.65 -2.98 -15.59
CA PHE A 8 -1.59 -4.11 -15.67
C PHE A 8 -2.30 -4.25 -17.02
N CYS A 9 -2.57 -3.14 -17.71
CA CYS A 9 -3.37 -3.16 -18.94
C CYS A 9 -2.76 -2.37 -20.10
N GLY A 10 -1.62 -1.71 -19.90
CA GLY A 10 -0.95 -0.92 -20.95
C GLY A 10 -1.61 0.40 -21.32
N ALA A 11 -2.79 0.72 -20.78
CA ALA A 11 -3.44 2.03 -20.94
C ALA A 11 -2.61 3.16 -20.31
N PRO A 12 -2.85 4.43 -20.63
CA PRO A 12 -2.16 5.54 -19.97
C PRO A 12 -2.37 5.50 -18.44
N ALA A 13 -1.29 5.54 -17.66
CA ALA A 13 -1.37 5.63 -16.22
C ALA A 13 -1.71 7.07 -15.82
N THR A 14 -2.70 7.20 -14.94
CA THR A 14 -3.17 8.49 -14.41
C THR A 14 -3.02 8.58 -12.89
N LEU A 15 -2.64 7.48 -12.24
CA LEU A 15 -2.57 7.33 -10.80
C LEU A 15 -1.33 6.53 -10.41
N LEU A 16 -0.95 6.63 -9.14
CA LEU A 16 0.04 5.79 -8.49
C LEU A 16 -0.66 4.93 -7.43
N CYS A 17 -0.13 3.73 -7.20
CA CYS A 17 -0.66 2.83 -6.18
C CYS A 17 -0.15 3.18 -4.78
N ASP A 18 -1.05 3.54 -3.87
CA ASP A 18 -0.76 3.91 -2.47
C ASP A 18 -0.63 2.70 -1.53
N GLY A 19 -0.57 1.49 -2.09
CA GLY A 19 -0.42 0.26 -1.32
C GLY A 19 0.88 0.26 -0.51
N ILE A 20 0.77 0.08 0.81
CA ILE A 20 1.92 -0.05 1.71
C ILE A 20 2.44 -1.48 1.62
N ILE A 21 3.66 -1.64 1.13
CA ILE A 21 4.35 -2.94 0.98
C ILE A 21 4.95 -3.38 2.31
N GLY A 22 5.45 -2.42 3.08
CA GLY A 22 6.06 -2.66 4.39
C GLY A 22 6.80 -1.41 4.90
N TRP A 23 7.49 -1.60 6.01
CA TRP A 23 8.34 -0.57 6.61
C TRP A 23 9.80 -1.01 6.50
N ASP A 24 10.68 -0.09 6.11
CA ASP A 24 12.09 -0.23 6.40
C ASP A 24 12.28 0.04 7.89
N ALA A 25 12.51 -0.99 8.67
CA ALA A 25 12.79 -0.86 10.09
C ALA A 25 13.93 -1.78 10.51
N ASP A 26 14.74 -1.32 11.46
CA ASP A 26 15.58 -2.23 12.23
C ASP A 26 14.68 -3.09 13.13
N GLU A 27 14.91 -4.40 13.13
CA GLU A 27 14.22 -5.36 13.98
C GLU A 27 15.17 -5.83 15.10
N ASP A 28 14.64 -6.04 16.31
CA ASP A 28 15.39 -6.69 17.39
C ASP A 28 15.38 -8.23 17.25
N GLU A 29 16.07 -8.92 18.15
CA GLU A 29 16.13 -10.40 18.17
C GLU A 29 14.76 -11.08 18.35
N HIS A 30 13.73 -10.32 18.74
CA HIS A 30 12.35 -10.78 18.91
C HIS A 30 11.42 -10.37 17.75
N GLY A 31 11.95 -9.72 16.71
CA GLY A 31 11.17 -9.32 15.53
C GLY A 31 10.31 -8.07 15.75
N HIS A 32 10.55 -7.33 16.83
CA HIS A 32 9.90 -6.04 17.06
C HIS A 32 10.63 -4.94 16.31
N MET A 33 9.85 -4.08 15.66
CA MET A 33 10.37 -2.92 14.95
C MET A 33 10.89 -1.90 15.97
N THR A 34 12.21 -1.69 16.00
CA THR A 34 12.84 -0.77 16.95
C THR A 34 13.06 0.61 16.33
N LYS A 35 13.38 0.67 15.03
CA LYS A 35 13.66 1.94 14.35
C LYS A 35 13.11 1.96 12.94
N CYS A 36 11.92 2.56 12.76
CA CYS A 36 11.35 2.82 11.44
C CYS A 36 12.14 3.91 10.72
N ARG A 37 12.73 3.58 9.57
CA ARG A 37 13.44 4.52 8.69
C ARG A 37 12.53 5.11 7.63
N ALA A 38 11.79 4.27 6.91
CA ALA A 38 10.93 4.72 5.81
C ALA A 38 9.78 3.75 5.56
N MET A 39 8.68 4.24 4.99
CA MET A 39 7.57 3.42 4.50
C MET A 39 7.83 3.07 3.04
N PHE A 40 7.73 1.80 2.67
CA PHE A 40 7.76 1.38 1.27
C PHE A 40 6.35 1.34 0.71
N THR A 41 6.06 2.28 -0.19
CA THR A 41 4.84 2.31 -1.00
C THR A 41 5.07 1.55 -2.31
N CYS A 42 3.98 1.07 -2.91
CA CYS A 42 4.03 0.34 -4.17
C CYS A 42 4.38 1.25 -5.34
N ASP A 43 3.89 2.50 -5.34
CA ASP A 43 4.10 3.54 -6.34
C ASP A 43 3.92 3.07 -7.80
N ALA A 44 3.22 1.95 -8.01
CA ALA A 44 3.04 1.36 -9.31
C ALA A 44 2.14 2.27 -10.16
N PRO A 45 2.55 2.64 -11.39
CA PRO A 45 1.73 3.45 -12.27
C PRO A 45 0.51 2.63 -12.74
N VAL A 46 -0.68 3.13 -12.44
CA VAL A 46 -1.96 2.48 -12.72
C VAL A 46 -2.94 3.45 -13.37
N CYS A 47 -3.89 2.90 -14.12
CA CYS A 47 -5.03 3.66 -14.63
C CYS A 47 -6.20 3.58 -13.64
N ARG A 48 -7.11 4.57 -13.69
CA ARG A 48 -8.33 4.63 -12.85
C ARG A 48 -9.20 3.36 -12.94
N ASN A 49 -9.14 2.64 -14.06
CA ASN A 49 -9.92 1.43 -14.28
C ASN A 49 -9.32 0.18 -13.60
N CYS A 50 -8.00 0.16 -13.40
CA CYS A 50 -7.30 -0.93 -12.70
C CYS A 50 -7.08 -0.61 -11.21
N ALA A 51 -7.19 0.66 -10.81
CA ALA A 51 -7.08 1.06 -9.41
C ALA A 51 -8.40 0.84 -8.66
N THR A 52 -8.32 0.24 -7.49
CA THR A 52 -9.44 0.11 -6.54
C THR A 52 -9.32 1.20 -5.49
N TRP A 53 -10.39 1.99 -5.34
CA TRP A 53 -10.44 3.07 -4.36
C TRP A 53 -10.85 2.56 -2.99
N HIS A 54 -10.06 2.90 -1.98
CA HIS A 54 -10.39 2.72 -0.57
C HIS A 54 -10.43 4.07 0.11
N GLY A 55 -11.61 4.50 0.53
CA GLY A 55 -11.76 5.70 1.35
C GLY A 55 -12.27 5.33 2.72
N ASN A 56 -11.50 5.63 3.75
CA ASN A 56 -12.00 5.60 5.12
C ASN A 56 -12.35 7.03 5.55
N ILE A 57 -13.59 7.20 6.01
CA ILE A 57 -14.06 8.44 6.59
C ILE A 57 -14.01 8.27 8.10
N PHE A 58 -13.14 9.04 8.76
CA PHE A 58 -13.06 9.09 10.20
C PHE A 58 -13.87 10.28 10.72
N PHE A 59 -14.81 9.99 11.62
CA PHE A 59 -15.54 10.99 12.38
C PHE A 59 -14.99 11.01 13.81
N ASP A 60 -14.04 11.90 14.09
CA ASP A 60 -13.75 12.31 15.46
C ASP A 60 -14.45 13.64 15.71
N GLY A 61 -15.10 13.83 16.86
CA GLY A 61 -16.16 14.83 17.10
C GLY A 61 -15.89 16.30 16.68
N LYS A 62 -14.64 16.68 16.37
CA LYS A 62 -14.26 17.99 15.85
C LYS A 62 -13.55 17.98 14.48
N ILE A 63 -13.08 16.83 13.98
CA ILE A 63 -12.25 16.74 12.77
C ILE A 63 -12.79 15.61 11.88
N ARG A 64 -13.13 15.96 10.64
CA ARG A 64 -13.42 15.00 9.58
C ARG A 64 -12.14 14.78 8.80
N MET A 65 -11.53 13.60 8.94
CA MET A 65 -10.39 13.20 8.11
C MET A 65 -10.84 12.11 7.14
N MET A 66 -10.51 12.31 5.87
CA MET A 66 -10.76 11.35 4.80
C MET A 66 -9.40 10.85 4.34
N ASP A 67 -9.09 9.59 4.61
CA ASP A 67 -7.90 8.93 4.06
C ASP A 67 -8.35 8.17 2.81
N THR A 68 -7.84 8.60 1.65
CA THR A 68 -8.12 7.97 0.36
C THR A 68 -6.87 7.26 -0.13
N ARG A 69 -7.00 5.97 -0.44
CA ARG A 69 -5.92 5.15 -0.98
C ARG A 69 -6.37 4.52 -2.29
N ASP A 70 -5.59 4.67 -3.34
CA ASP A 70 -5.80 3.98 -4.60
C ASP A 70 -4.89 2.75 -4.64
N LEU A 71 -5.47 1.54 -4.57
CA LEU A 71 -4.72 0.28 -4.59
C LEU A 71 -4.70 -0.33 -5.99
N CYS A 72 -3.56 -0.89 -6.40
CA CYS A 72 -3.48 -1.72 -7.61
C CYS A 72 -4.10 -3.11 -7.38
N PRO A 73 -4.38 -3.90 -8.44
CA PRO A 73 -4.99 -5.22 -8.30
C PRO A 73 -4.20 -6.20 -7.41
N LEU A 74 -2.89 -6.02 -7.27
CA LEU A 74 -2.07 -6.82 -6.35
C LEU A 74 -2.26 -6.36 -4.90
N CYS A 75 -2.11 -5.06 -4.64
CA CYS A 75 -2.30 -4.50 -3.30
C CYS A 75 -3.74 -4.64 -2.80
N GLN A 76 -4.71 -4.65 -3.71
CA GLN A 76 -6.11 -4.96 -3.41
C GLN A 76 -6.25 -6.36 -2.81
N LYS A 77 -5.70 -7.38 -3.48
CA LYS A 77 -5.77 -8.77 -3.01
C LYS A 77 -5.11 -8.95 -1.65
N LEU A 78 -3.98 -8.27 -1.44
CA LEU A 78 -3.28 -8.28 -0.15
C LEU A 78 -4.10 -7.60 0.93
N HIS A 79 -4.73 -6.47 0.62
CA HIS A 79 -5.63 -5.77 1.54
C HIS A 79 -6.84 -6.64 1.92
N GLU A 80 -7.45 -7.33 0.95
CA GLU A 80 -8.57 -8.26 1.19
C GLU A 80 -8.16 -9.48 2.02
N ALA A 81 -6.94 -9.98 1.83
CA ALA A 81 -6.39 -11.09 2.61
C ALA A 81 -5.92 -10.65 4.02
N GLY A 82 -5.79 -9.35 4.27
CA GLY A 82 -5.16 -8.84 5.49
C GLY A 82 -3.65 -9.12 5.57
N GLU A 83 -3.02 -9.41 4.42
CA GLU A 83 -1.62 -9.82 4.31
C GLU A 83 -0.73 -8.66 3.86
N SER A 84 0.53 -8.64 4.30
CA SER A 84 1.56 -7.72 3.81
C SER A 84 2.53 -8.46 2.88
N ILE A 85 2.98 -7.78 1.81
CA ILE A 85 3.92 -8.36 0.82
C ILE A 85 5.20 -8.87 1.49
N ARG A 86 5.64 -8.18 2.54
CA ARG A 86 6.67 -8.69 3.44
C ARG A 86 6.01 -9.18 4.72
N VAL A 87 5.92 -10.49 4.85
CA VAL A 87 5.87 -11.17 6.14
C VAL A 87 7.33 -11.53 6.43
N ALA A 88 7.96 -10.88 7.40
CA ALA A 88 9.27 -11.32 7.86
C ALA A 88 9.16 -12.81 8.25
N GLU A 89 10.10 -13.66 7.86
CA GLU A 89 9.96 -15.13 7.99
C GLU A 89 9.56 -15.60 9.39
N HIS A 90 9.99 -14.86 10.42
CA HIS A 90 9.68 -15.13 11.82
C HIS A 90 8.20 -14.89 12.22
N ARG A 91 7.40 -14.19 11.39
CA ARG A 91 5.97 -13.92 11.64
C ARG A 91 5.01 -14.89 10.94
N LYS A 92 5.52 -15.89 10.21
CA LYS A 92 4.65 -16.87 9.50
C LYS A 92 3.83 -17.78 10.42
N ASN A 93 4.14 -17.83 11.73
CA ASN A 93 3.54 -18.77 12.69
C ASN A 93 3.04 -18.13 14.00
N SER A 94 2.90 -16.80 14.08
CA SER A 94 2.39 -16.13 15.30
C SER A 94 0.92 -15.75 15.19
#